data_AF-A0A554N1J3-F1
#
_entry.id   AF-A0A554N1J3-F1
#
_cell.length_a   1.000
_cell.length_b   1.000
_cell.length_c   1.000
_cell.angle_alpha   90.00
_cell.angle_beta   90.00
_cell.angle_gamma   90.00
#
_symmetry.space_group_name_H-M   'P 1'
#
loop_
_entity.id
_entity.type
_entity.pdbx_description
1 polymer ?
#
loop_
_entity_poly.entity_id
_entity_poly.type
_entity_poly.pdbx_seq_one_letter_code
_entity_poly.pdbx_strand_id
1 'polypeptide(L)'
;MEHEDGTTTTSAQDFVDALAEPVVVFDRHLDVVAANRLAGALSASLTVGTNLARFTFLNPWVEDSVDGWEAEAHRTAAMLRDSLDEHDADDRFQELLGELMARSTTFATEWAGGAVRPTRRGESTFENPLVGRIDLRWEHLRRLEDPEHVLVVWTAADDESAARLTTLRGLLDEDATTA
;
A
#
# COMPACT_ATOMS: atom_id res chain seq x y z
N MET A 1 -10.59 -14.32 23.74
CA MET A 1 -9.81 -15.23 22.87
C MET A 1 -8.82 -14.31 22.21
N GLU A 2 -7.76 -14.02 22.93
CA GLU A 2 -6.76 -13.00 22.62
C GLU A 2 -5.42 -13.75 22.54
N HIS A 3 -4.52 -13.27 21.68
CA HIS A 3 -3.14 -13.75 21.41
C HIS A 3 -2.94 -14.68 20.20
N GLU A 4 -3.28 -14.23 18.97
CA GLU A 4 -2.64 -14.74 17.73
C GLU A 4 -2.05 -13.60 16.85
N ASP A 5 -2.63 -12.40 16.88
CA ASP A 5 -2.21 -11.27 16.02
C ASP A 5 -0.73 -10.87 16.18
N GLY A 6 -0.20 -10.86 17.41
CA GLY A 6 1.18 -10.39 17.66
C GLY A 6 2.28 -11.26 17.06
N THR A 7 2.03 -12.56 16.88
CA THR A 7 3.00 -13.49 16.29
C THR A 7 2.97 -13.39 14.76
N THR A 8 1.79 -13.23 14.18
CA THR A 8 1.60 -13.07 12.72
C THR A 8 2.20 -11.76 12.22
N THR A 9 2.00 -10.64 12.94
CA THR A 9 2.60 -9.34 12.57
C THR A 9 4.13 -9.37 12.67
N THR A 10 4.70 -10.00 13.71
CA THR A 10 6.17 -10.13 13.84
C THR A 10 6.76 -10.97 12.71
N SER A 11 6.14 -12.11 12.38
CA SER A 11 6.60 -12.95 11.27
C SER A 11 6.44 -12.26 9.90
N ALA A 12 5.42 -11.43 9.72
CA ALA A 12 5.23 -10.66 8.49
C ALA A 12 6.30 -9.55 8.37
N GLN A 13 6.61 -8.87 9.47
CA GLN A 13 7.64 -7.83 9.49
C GLN A 13 9.03 -8.40 9.19
N ASP A 14 9.42 -9.49 9.86
CA ASP A 14 10.69 -10.18 9.59
C ASP A 14 10.81 -10.62 8.12
N PHE A 15 9.69 -11.06 7.53
CA PHE A 15 9.65 -11.46 6.12
C PHE A 15 9.86 -10.27 5.18
N VAL A 16 9.16 -9.15 5.37
CA VAL A 16 9.31 -7.99 4.47
C VAL A 16 10.69 -7.35 4.59
N ASP A 17 11.28 -7.34 5.80
CA ASP A 17 12.62 -6.79 6.02
C ASP A 17 13.74 -7.63 5.38
N ALA A 18 13.48 -8.92 5.12
CA ALA A 18 14.41 -9.78 4.38
C ALA A 18 14.41 -9.53 2.87
N LEU A 19 13.44 -8.77 2.33
CA LEU A 19 13.33 -8.48 0.90
C LEU A 19 14.06 -7.19 0.53
N ALA A 20 14.82 -7.25 -0.56
CA ALA A 20 15.54 -6.09 -1.07
C ALA A 20 14.61 -5.05 -1.72
N GLU A 21 13.58 -5.53 -2.43
CA GLU A 21 12.62 -4.69 -3.14
C GLU A 21 11.62 -4.03 -2.17
N PRO A 22 11.06 -2.85 -2.50
CA PRO A 22 10.00 -2.25 -1.70
C PRO A 22 8.82 -3.22 -1.56
N VAL A 23 8.38 -3.46 -0.34
CA VAL A 23 7.27 -4.38 -0.06
C VAL A 23 6.43 -3.91 1.13
N VAL A 24 5.13 -4.13 1.01
CA VAL A 24 4.13 -3.85 2.04
C VAL A 24 3.15 -5.02 2.16
N VAL A 25 2.61 -5.21 3.35
CA VAL A 25 1.51 -6.14 3.65
C VAL A 25 0.33 -5.30 4.11
N PHE A 26 -0.82 -5.47 3.44
CA PHE A 26 -2.10 -4.91 3.84
C PHE A 26 -2.99 -6.00 4.45
N ASP A 27 -3.79 -5.65 5.46
CA ASP A 27 -4.92 -6.47 5.89
C ASP A 27 -6.18 -6.22 5.04
N ARG A 28 -7.29 -6.90 5.39
CA ARG A 28 -8.60 -6.77 4.73
C ARG A 28 -9.22 -5.37 4.79
N HIS A 29 -8.73 -4.50 5.67
CA HIS A 29 -9.18 -3.11 5.81
C HIS A 29 -8.24 -2.12 5.10
N LEU A 30 -7.21 -2.65 4.42
CA LEU A 30 -6.10 -1.92 3.82
C LEU A 30 -5.24 -1.13 4.82
N ASP A 31 -5.16 -1.62 6.05
CA ASP A 31 -4.16 -1.15 7.00
C ASP A 31 -2.81 -1.80 6.70
N VAL A 32 -1.75 -0.99 6.71
CA VAL A 32 -0.39 -1.48 6.58
C VAL A 32 0.01 -2.17 7.88
N VAL A 33 0.05 -3.51 7.85
CA VAL A 33 0.41 -4.33 9.01
C VAL A 33 1.91 -4.64 9.06
N ALA A 34 2.59 -4.62 7.92
CA ALA A 34 4.04 -4.74 7.82
C ALA A 34 4.55 -4.04 6.56
N ALA A 35 5.72 -3.41 6.63
CA ALA A 35 6.37 -2.76 5.50
C ALA A 35 7.87 -2.71 5.72
N ASN A 36 8.66 -2.87 4.66
CA ASN A 36 10.09 -2.62 4.77
C ASN A 36 10.40 -1.12 4.68
N ARG A 37 11.58 -0.72 5.18
CA ARG A 37 12.01 0.68 5.20
C ARG A 37 11.99 1.34 3.82
N LEU A 38 12.28 0.57 2.77
CA LEU A 38 12.31 1.07 1.41
C LEU A 38 10.90 1.44 0.91
N ALA A 39 9.86 0.67 1.23
CA ALA A 39 8.46 1.02 0.93
C ALA A 39 8.04 2.32 1.64
N GLY A 40 8.34 2.44 2.94
CA GLY A 40 8.04 3.67 3.69
C GLY A 40 8.78 4.91 3.16
N ALA A 41 9.97 4.73 2.57
CA ALA A 41 10.72 5.80 1.92
C ALA A 41 10.13 6.20 0.55
N LEU A 42 9.38 5.33 -0.13
CA LEU A 42 8.67 5.67 -1.36
C LEU A 42 7.43 6.53 -1.08
N SER A 43 6.68 6.20 -0.03
CA SER A 43 5.48 6.95 0.35
C SER A 43 5.11 6.72 1.81
N ALA A 44 4.65 7.79 2.46
CA ALA A 44 4.06 7.71 3.80
C ALA A 44 2.82 6.79 3.85
N SER A 45 2.12 6.60 2.72
CA SER A 45 0.98 5.67 2.62
C SER A 45 1.37 4.20 2.82
N LEU A 46 2.66 3.88 2.70
CA LEU A 46 3.21 2.51 2.80
C LEU A 46 3.92 2.28 4.13
N THR A 47 3.59 3.07 5.15
CA THR A 47 4.17 2.94 6.50
C THR A 47 3.23 2.19 7.43
N VAL A 48 3.80 1.34 8.29
CA VAL A 48 3.03 0.54 9.27
C VAL A 48 2.12 1.42 10.11
N GLY A 49 0.87 0.99 10.26
CA GLY A 49 -0.20 1.72 10.96
C GLY A 49 -0.95 2.73 10.11
N THR A 50 -0.54 2.96 8.85
CA THR A 50 -1.31 3.79 7.91
C THR A 50 -2.41 2.97 7.27
N ASN A 51 -3.63 3.54 7.20
CA ASN A 51 -4.70 2.99 6.38
C ASN A 51 -4.62 3.58 4.97
N LEU A 52 -4.39 2.73 3.95
CA LEU A 52 -4.22 3.19 2.57
C LEU A 52 -5.47 3.92 2.06
N ALA A 53 -6.68 3.40 2.35
CA ALA A 53 -7.91 4.03 1.87
C ALA A 53 -8.13 5.42 2.47
N ARG A 54 -7.91 5.58 3.78
CA ARG A 54 -7.96 6.90 4.41
C ARG A 54 -6.89 7.83 3.86
N PHE A 55 -5.68 7.34 3.66
CA PHE A 55 -4.60 8.14 3.09
C PHE A 55 -4.96 8.64 1.68
N THR A 56 -5.48 7.78 0.82
CA THR A 56 -5.78 8.11 -0.58
C THR A 56 -6.97 9.06 -0.70
N PHE A 57 -8.04 8.87 0.09
CA PHE A 57 -9.31 9.57 -0.11
C PHE A 57 -9.61 10.69 0.88
N LEU A 58 -8.94 10.73 2.04
CA LEU A 58 -9.21 11.71 3.10
C LEU A 58 -8.05 12.67 3.37
N ASN A 59 -6.89 12.45 2.73
CA ASN A 59 -5.76 13.36 2.84
C ASN A 59 -5.89 14.48 1.79
N PRO A 60 -6.11 15.74 2.20
CA PRO A 60 -6.35 16.85 1.26
C PRO A 60 -5.13 17.20 0.40
N TRP A 61 -3.93 16.74 0.75
CA TRP A 61 -2.72 17.02 -0.02
C TRP A 61 -2.47 16.02 -1.13
N VAL A 62 -3.05 14.83 -1.04
CA VAL A 62 -2.67 13.69 -1.90
C VAL A 62 -3.32 13.81 -3.28
N GLU A 63 -4.58 14.25 -3.34
CA GLU A 63 -5.30 14.46 -4.61
C GLU A 63 -4.62 15.49 -5.53
N ASP A 64 -4.12 16.60 -4.96
CA ASP A 64 -3.53 17.69 -5.74
C ASP A 64 -2.03 17.53 -6.02
N SER A 65 -1.32 16.68 -5.26
CA SER A 65 0.15 16.63 -5.27
C SER A 65 0.76 15.33 -5.80
N VAL A 66 -0.06 14.30 -6.03
CA VAL A 66 0.43 12.98 -6.47
C VAL A 66 0.09 12.76 -7.93
N ASP A 67 1.12 12.68 -8.77
CA ASP A 67 0.97 12.26 -10.15
C ASP A 67 0.37 10.85 -10.21
N GLY A 68 -0.70 10.68 -10.99
CA GLY A 68 -1.40 9.40 -11.11
C GLY A 68 -2.34 9.07 -9.95
N TRP A 69 -2.69 10.05 -9.10
CA TRP A 69 -3.62 9.86 -7.98
C TRP A 69 -4.94 9.19 -8.40
N GLU A 70 -5.53 9.58 -9.53
CA GLU A 70 -6.80 8.97 -10.00
C GLU A 70 -6.68 7.44 -10.19
N ALA A 71 -5.54 6.98 -10.73
CA ALA A 71 -5.27 5.55 -10.90
C ALA A 71 -5.11 4.84 -9.55
N GLU A 72 -4.46 5.51 -8.59
CA GLU A 72 -4.28 5.00 -7.23
C GLU A 72 -5.60 4.97 -6.43
N ALA A 73 -6.44 5.99 -6.57
CA ALA A 73 -7.79 6.04 -6.03
C ALA A 73 -8.64 4.89 -6.58
N HIS A 74 -8.66 4.71 -7.90
CA HIS A 74 -9.37 3.61 -8.54
C HIS A 74 -8.87 2.24 -8.04
N ARG A 75 -7.54 2.05 -7.96
CA ARG A 75 -6.92 0.82 -7.44
C ARG A 75 -7.30 0.56 -5.99
N THR A 76 -7.25 1.58 -5.14
CA THR A 76 -7.56 1.48 -3.71
C THR A 76 -9.04 1.10 -3.51
N ALA A 77 -9.96 1.71 -4.25
CA ALA A 77 -11.37 1.34 -4.22
C ALA A 77 -11.60 -0.10 -4.72
N ALA A 78 -10.88 -0.52 -5.77
CA ALA A 78 -10.93 -1.90 -6.26
C ALA A 78 -10.40 -2.92 -5.24
N MET A 79 -9.34 -2.59 -4.50
CA MET A 79 -8.82 -3.44 -3.42
C MET A 79 -9.83 -3.62 -2.28
N LEU A 80 -10.52 -2.54 -1.86
CA LEU A 80 -11.58 -2.63 -0.84
C LEU A 80 -12.75 -3.51 -1.31
N ARG A 81 -13.16 -3.40 -2.59
CA ARG A 81 -14.23 -4.26 -3.13
C ARG A 81 -13.81 -5.71 -3.18
N ASP A 82 -12.60 -6.01 -3.64
CA ASP A 82 -12.09 -7.38 -3.70
C ASP A 82 -11.99 -7.99 -2.29
N SER A 83 -11.61 -7.19 -1.30
CA SER A 83 -11.63 -7.63 0.10
C SER A 83 -13.05 -7.92 0.60
N LEU A 84 -14.04 -7.12 0.21
CA LEU A 84 -15.46 -7.35 0.56
C LEU A 84 -16.05 -8.57 -0.17
N ASP A 85 -15.59 -8.85 -1.39
CA ASP A 85 -16.02 -10.03 -2.14
C ASP A 85 -15.44 -11.33 -1.53
N GLU A 86 -14.27 -11.25 -0.88
CA GLU A 86 -13.59 -12.39 -0.26
C GLU A 86 -13.94 -12.59 1.22
N HIS A 87 -14.37 -11.51 1.91
CA HIS A 87 -14.66 -11.51 3.33
C HIS A 87 -15.97 -10.80 3.63
N ASP A 88 -16.79 -11.37 4.51
CA ASP A 88 -17.98 -10.69 5.03
C ASP A 88 -17.57 -9.38 5.72
N ALA A 89 -18.34 -8.31 5.48
CA ALA A 89 -18.07 -7.02 6.13
C ALA A 89 -18.30 -7.09 7.64
N ASP A 90 -17.22 -6.89 8.39
CA ASP A 90 -17.29 -6.67 9.84
C ASP A 90 -17.64 -5.21 10.17
N ASP A 91 -17.87 -4.93 11.45
CA ASP A 91 -18.22 -3.59 11.93
C ASP A 91 -17.15 -2.56 11.54
N ARG A 92 -15.86 -2.93 11.60
CA ARG A 92 -14.74 -2.05 11.23
C ARG A 92 -14.75 -1.69 9.75
N PHE A 93 -15.05 -2.64 8.86
CA PHE A 93 -15.17 -2.39 7.43
C PHE A 93 -16.35 -1.48 7.14
N GLN A 94 -17.49 -1.69 7.81
CA GLN A 94 -18.68 -0.83 7.67
C GLN A 94 -18.39 0.61 8.15
N GLU A 95 -17.67 0.77 9.27
CA GLU A 95 -17.24 2.09 9.76
C GLU A 95 -16.31 2.79 8.78
N LEU A 96 -15.30 2.09 8.26
CA LEU A 96 -14.38 2.62 7.25
C LEU A 96 -15.13 3.05 6.00
N LEU A 97 -16.02 2.19 5.48
CA LEU A 97 -16.79 2.48 4.29
C LEU A 97 -17.72 3.68 4.49
N GLY A 98 -18.42 3.75 5.63
CA GLY A 98 -19.28 4.87 5.99
C GLY A 98 -18.50 6.19 6.10
N GLU A 99 -17.32 6.17 6.71
CA GLU A 99 -16.43 7.33 6.79
C GLU A 99 -16.02 7.82 5.40
N LEU A 100 -15.52 6.92 4.53
CA LEU A 100 -15.05 7.25 3.19
C LEU A 100 -16.18 7.80 2.31
N MET A 101 -17.36 7.15 2.33
CA MET A 101 -18.55 7.58 1.59
C MET A 101 -19.02 8.98 2.01
N ALA A 102 -18.96 9.29 3.32
CA ALA A 102 -19.43 10.57 3.85
C ALA A 102 -18.47 11.72 3.58
N ARG A 103 -17.17 11.44 3.48
CA ARG A 103 -16.11 12.46 3.46
C ARG A 103 -15.40 12.62 2.11
N SER A 104 -15.57 11.69 1.18
CA SER A 104 -14.95 11.74 -0.14
C SER A 104 -15.98 11.47 -1.25
N THR A 105 -16.32 12.51 -2.01
CA THR A 105 -17.17 12.38 -3.19
C THR A 105 -16.52 11.53 -4.28
N THR A 106 -15.19 11.58 -4.38
CA THR A 106 -14.42 10.76 -5.31
C THR A 106 -14.52 9.28 -4.93
N PHE A 107 -14.33 8.95 -3.65
CA PHE A 107 -14.55 7.58 -3.18
C PHE A 107 -15.97 7.10 -3.47
N ALA A 108 -17.00 7.91 -3.16
CA ALA A 108 -18.38 7.53 -3.40
C ALA A 108 -18.68 7.26 -4.89
N THR A 109 -18.07 8.05 -5.78
CA THR A 109 -18.18 7.88 -7.23
C THR A 109 -17.49 6.61 -7.69
N GLU A 110 -16.24 6.40 -7.28
CA GLU A 110 -15.50 5.18 -7.55
C GLU A 110 -16.31 3.98 -7.06
N TRP A 111 -16.63 3.93 -5.76
CA TRP A 111 -17.33 2.82 -5.10
C TRP A 111 -18.59 2.40 -5.85
N ALA A 112 -19.43 3.36 -6.26
CA ALA A 112 -20.66 3.12 -7.02
C ALA A 112 -20.46 2.59 -8.45
N GLY A 113 -19.29 2.83 -9.06
CA GLY A 113 -18.96 2.44 -10.44
C GLY A 113 -18.99 0.93 -10.72
N GLY A 114 -18.95 0.09 -9.68
CA GLY A 114 -19.11 -1.37 -9.82
C GLY A 114 -17.92 -2.11 -10.46
N ALA A 115 -18.06 -3.44 -10.54
CA ALA A 115 -16.99 -4.43 -10.59
C ALA A 115 -16.03 -4.38 -11.80
N VAL A 116 -14.98 -3.57 -11.70
CA VAL A 116 -13.71 -3.87 -12.37
C VAL A 116 -12.91 -4.76 -11.43
N ARG A 117 -12.57 -5.96 -11.89
CA ARG A 117 -11.71 -6.87 -11.14
C ARG A 117 -10.39 -6.14 -10.82
N PRO A 118 -9.90 -6.14 -9.57
CA PRO A 118 -8.68 -5.42 -9.25
C PRO A 118 -7.55 -5.91 -10.15
N THR A 119 -6.83 -4.95 -10.72
CA THR A 119 -5.61 -5.28 -11.44
C THR A 119 -4.62 -5.83 -10.43
N ARG A 120 -4.10 -7.04 -10.69
CA ARG A 120 -3.11 -7.68 -9.79
C ARG A 120 -1.69 -7.23 -10.04
N ARG A 121 -1.48 -6.38 -11.04
CA ARG A 121 -0.20 -5.79 -11.39
C ARG A 121 -0.41 -4.47 -12.11
N GLY A 122 0.58 -3.59 -12.07
CA GLY A 122 0.51 -2.35 -12.81
C GLY A 122 1.81 -1.57 -12.69
N GLU A 123 1.74 -0.30 -13.04
CA GLU A 123 2.84 0.64 -12.88
C GLU A 123 2.40 1.77 -11.93
N SER A 124 3.37 2.34 -11.21
CA SER A 124 3.18 3.45 -10.28
C SER A 124 4.43 4.32 -10.32
N THR A 125 4.22 5.62 -10.33
CA THR A 125 5.30 6.61 -10.27
C THR A 125 5.37 7.18 -8.86
N PHE A 126 6.57 7.24 -8.29
CA PHE A 126 6.82 7.86 -6.98
C PHE A 126 7.78 9.04 -7.15
N GLU A 127 7.42 10.19 -6.59
CA GLU A 127 8.32 11.35 -6.50
C GLU A 127 9.02 11.32 -5.14
N ASN A 128 10.31 10.94 -5.13
CA ASN A 128 11.11 10.89 -3.91
C ASN A 128 12.01 12.14 -3.78
N PRO A 129 12.02 12.83 -2.62
CA PRO A 129 12.77 14.08 -2.46
C PRO A 129 14.31 13.90 -2.53
N LEU A 130 14.82 12.69 -2.31
CA LEU A 130 16.26 12.41 -2.29
C LEU A 130 16.79 11.94 -3.64
N VAL A 131 16.03 11.13 -4.37
CA VAL A 131 16.48 10.49 -5.62
C VAL A 131 15.64 10.87 -6.86
N GLY A 132 14.61 11.69 -6.68
CA GLY A 132 13.69 12.12 -7.74
C GLY A 132 12.64 11.07 -8.08
N ARG A 133 12.08 11.19 -9.29
CA ARG A 133 11.05 10.31 -9.85
C ARG A 133 11.53 8.86 -9.97
N ILE A 134 10.72 7.90 -9.53
CA ILE A 134 10.97 6.46 -9.68
C ILE A 134 9.73 5.81 -10.27
N ASP A 135 9.86 5.18 -11.44
CA ASP A 135 8.79 4.44 -12.09
C ASP A 135 8.93 2.95 -11.73
N LEU A 136 7.89 2.38 -11.14
CA LEU A 136 7.90 1.02 -10.58
C LEU A 136 6.75 0.19 -11.13
N ARG A 137 7.01 -1.10 -11.35
CA ARG A 137 5.98 -2.12 -11.56
C ARG A 137 5.61 -2.73 -10.23
N TRP A 138 4.32 -2.83 -9.95
CA TRP A 138 3.83 -3.48 -8.74
C TRP A 138 3.07 -4.76 -9.04
N GLU A 139 3.10 -5.70 -8.10
CA GLU A 139 2.34 -6.96 -8.15
C GLU A 139 1.69 -7.24 -6.80
N HIS A 140 0.42 -7.66 -6.82
CA HIS A 140 -0.33 -8.14 -5.66
C HIS A 140 -0.16 -9.66 -5.52
N LEU A 141 0.36 -10.10 -4.38
CA LEU A 141 0.58 -11.50 -4.04
C LEU A 141 -0.19 -11.82 -2.76
N ARG A 142 -0.86 -12.98 -2.71
CA ARG A 142 -1.54 -13.46 -1.51
C ARG A 142 -0.85 -14.69 -0.96
N ARG A 143 -0.76 -14.81 0.36
CA ARG A 143 -0.32 -16.04 1.00
C ARG A 143 -1.47 -17.05 0.97
N LEU A 144 -1.16 -18.30 0.69
CA LEU A 144 -2.15 -19.38 0.70
C LEU A 144 -2.68 -19.67 2.12
N GLU A 145 -1.81 -19.51 3.12
CA GLU A 145 -2.10 -19.80 4.52
C GLU A 145 -2.77 -18.61 5.24
N ASP A 146 -2.76 -17.44 4.62
CA ASP A 146 -3.26 -16.20 5.18
C ASP A 146 -3.87 -15.33 4.08
N PRO A 147 -5.10 -15.65 3.65
CA PRO A 147 -5.74 -14.99 2.51
C PRO A 147 -6.21 -13.57 2.83
N GLU A 148 -6.33 -13.22 4.12
CA GLU A 148 -6.76 -11.88 4.56
C GLU A 148 -5.67 -10.83 4.33
N HIS A 149 -4.42 -11.26 4.15
CA HIS A 149 -3.30 -10.38 3.86
C HIS A 149 -2.96 -10.33 2.36
N VAL A 150 -2.77 -9.10 1.87
CA VAL A 150 -2.29 -8.82 0.51
C VAL A 150 -0.89 -8.23 0.59
N LEU A 151 0.07 -8.93 0.00
CA LEU A 151 1.42 -8.43 -0.21
C LEU A 151 1.47 -7.62 -1.50
N VAL A 152 2.08 -6.44 -1.48
CA VAL A 152 2.39 -5.67 -2.69
C VAL A 152 3.91 -5.48 -2.76
N VAL A 153 4.49 -5.89 -3.88
CA VAL A 153 5.93 -5.77 -4.15
C VAL A 153 6.11 -4.86 -5.35
N TRP A 154 7.06 -3.93 -5.26
CA TRP A 154 7.45 -3.08 -6.36
C TRP A 154 8.81 -3.51 -6.95
N THR A 155 8.95 -3.39 -8.26
CA THR A 155 10.21 -3.62 -8.99
C THR A 155 10.44 -2.48 -9.96
N ALA A 156 11.69 -2.18 -10.29
CA ALA A 156 12.00 -1.08 -11.21
C ALA A 156 11.35 -1.27 -12.60
N ALA A 157 10.74 -0.22 -13.15
CA ALA A 157 10.19 -0.24 -14.50
C ALA A 157 11.29 -0.21 -15.57
N ASP A 158 12.43 0.40 -15.26
CA ASP A 158 13.59 0.56 -16.14
C ASP A 158 14.91 0.66 -15.35
N ASP A 159 16.03 0.71 -16.08
CA ASP A 159 17.37 0.76 -15.48
C ASP A 159 17.63 2.05 -14.68
N GLU A 160 16.99 3.17 -15.07
CA GLU A 160 17.13 4.45 -14.36
C GLU A 160 16.44 4.40 -12.99
N SER A 161 15.22 3.87 -12.95
CA SER A 161 14.47 3.64 -11.71
C SER A 161 15.17 2.60 -10.82
N ALA A 162 15.80 1.57 -11.41
CA ALA A 162 16.61 0.60 -10.67
C ALA A 162 17.83 1.26 -10.00
N ALA A 163 18.52 2.15 -10.70
CA ALA A 163 19.64 2.90 -10.15
C ALA A 163 19.20 3.85 -9.02
N ARG A 164 18.04 4.51 -9.17
CA ARG A 164 17.45 5.37 -8.13
C ARG A 164 17.04 4.59 -6.89
N LEU A 165 16.38 3.44 -7.04
CA LEU A 165 16.05 2.55 -5.92
C LEU A 165 17.31 2.08 -5.18
N THR A 166 18.36 1.72 -5.92
CA THR A 166 19.65 1.31 -5.32
C THR A 166 20.27 2.46 -4.53
N THR A 167 20.23 3.68 -5.07
CA THR A 167 20.73 4.87 -4.39
C THR A 167 19.93 5.15 -3.11
N LEU A 168 18.59 5.09 -3.19
CA LEU A 168 17.72 5.30 -2.04
C LEU A 168 18.00 4.28 -0.93
N ARG A 169 18.17 3.00 -1.30
CA ARG A 169 18.55 1.94 -0.34
C ARG A 169 19.86 2.27 0.37
N GLY A 170 20.89 2.69 -0.38
CA GLY A 170 22.17 3.09 0.19
C GLY A 170 22.05 4.23 1.21
N LEU A 171 21.24 5.25 0.91
CA LEU A 171 20.98 6.37 1.84
C LEU A 171 20.31 5.89 3.14
N LEU A 172 19.35 4.95 3.04
CA LEU A 172 18.66 4.40 4.20
C LEU A 172 19.59 3.56 5.10
N ASP A 173 20.57 2.88 4.52
CA ASP A 173 21.54 2.06 5.25
C ASP A 173 22.57 2.93 6.00
N GLU A 174 22.96 4.06 5.41
CA GLU A 174 23.85 5.06 6.04
C GLU A 174 23.18 5.75 7.23
N ASP A 175 21.90 6.11 7.10
CA ASP A 175 21.11 6.68 8.20
C ASP A 175 21.00 5.71 9.39
N ALA A 176 20.82 4.41 9.10
CA ALA A 176 20.72 3.38 10.15
C ALA A 176 22.05 3.12 10.88
N THR A 177 23.19 3.40 10.24
CA THR A 177 24.51 3.27 10.88
C THR A 177 24.84 4.48 11.76
N THR A 178 24.15 5.61 11.55
CA THR A 178 24.41 6.88 12.24
C THR A 178 23.50 7.10 13.47
N ALA A 179 22.41 6.34 13.60
CA ALA A 179 21.45 6.39 14.71
C ALA A 179 21.78 5.38 15.83
#